data_AF-G2NRU1-F1
#
_entry.id   AF-G2NRU1-F1
#
_cell.length_a   1.000
_cell.length_b   1.000
_cell.length_c   1.000
_cell.angle_alpha   90.00
_cell.angle_beta   90.00
_cell.angle_gamma   90.00
#
_symmetry.space_group_name_H-M   'P 1'
#
loop_
_entity.id
_entity.type
_entity.pdbx_description
1 polymer ?
#
loop_
_entity_poly.entity_id
_entity_poly.type
_entity_poly.pdbx_seq_one_letter_code
_entity_poly.pdbx_strand_id
1 'polypeptide(L)'
;MTSLASDTDVARLPFKVRPQRGEGAASFITRLAQANHLPPAYLRKYLTEPPLHRGKPTWPRIAAAAGRDLTDLQLILNTVECKECGAPIQAKSMFGPKPLTCSRACRQKRYRKRYPASEWRREPCRICGKLMKMQIGQRRPLCSSACRRTAYLERQQRKQQVAEVSSNTEGDSPPACPICEGPLAPSTTKSRRRTCSQRCRQSAYRWRTTPPRPPRPPAPPRKPAPTPARTCEICEQPLPPGHGRSRRRTCSARCRQRAYRSSEEQRAQQAAPATTPSPVPLPGPAASPNTAGARADALAPARNEPLETPPCPVCSGPMPEGSRRSQRRTCSQRCRQKAYRRRKATQPR
;
A
#
# COMPACT_ATOMS: atom_id res chain seq x y z
N MET A 1 15.99 -39.47 -35.47
CA MET A 1 16.56 -38.14 -35.17
C MET A 1 15.83 -37.11 -36.03
N THR A 2 14.63 -36.74 -35.61
CA THR A 2 13.82 -35.69 -36.26
C THR A 2 14.44 -34.34 -35.93
N SER A 3 14.87 -33.64 -36.98
CA SER A 3 15.38 -32.27 -36.93
C SER A 3 14.36 -31.38 -36.20
N LEU A 4 14.77 -30.80 -35.07
CA LEU A 4 14.09 -29.72 -34.36
C LEU A 4 14.08 -28.49 -35.27
N ALA A 5 13.19 -28.48 -36.26
CA ALA A 5 12.97 -27.37 -37.17
C ALA A 5 12.51 -26.15 -36.35
N SER A 6 13.48 -25.34 -35.95
CA SER A 6 13.41 -23.92 -35.60
C SER A 6 12.01 -23.37 -35.27
N ASP A 7 11.53 -23.64 -34.06
CA ASP A 7 10.36 -23.00 -33.42
C ASP A 7 10.48 -21.47 -33.24
N THR A 8 11.51 -20.88 -33.83
CA THR A 8 11.90 -19.48 -33.73
C THR A 8 11.51 -18.65 -34.96
N ASP A 9 10.78 -19.20 -35.93
CA ASP A 9 10.34 -18.43 -37.11
C ASP A 9 9.19 -17.48 -36.75
N VAL A 10 9.54 -16.42 -36.03
CA VAL A 10 8.68 -15.32 -35.66
C VAL A 10 9.28 -14.07 -36.27
N ALA A 11 8.52 -13.44 -37.17
CA ALA A 11 8.95 -12.23 -37.85
C ALA A 11 9.31 -11.14 -36.82
N ARG A 12 10.48 -10.53 -37.00
CA ARG A 12 10.92 -9.42 -36.16
C ARG A 12 10.02 -8.21 -36.41
N LEU A 13 9.53 -7.60 -35.33
CA LEU A 13 8.72 -6.40 -35.42
C LEU A 13 9.57 -5.17 -35.79
N PRO A 14 9.04 -4.22 -36.58
CA PRO A 14 9.80 -3.06 -37.06
C PRO A 14 10.22 -2.12 -35.93
N PHE A 15 9.35 -1.88 -34.94
CA PHE A 15 9.66 -1.03 -33.79
C PHE A 15 10.08 -1.85 -32.58
N LYS A 16 11.31 -1.58 -32.12
CA LYS A 16 11.90 -2.22 -30.94
C LYS A 16 11.63 -1.39 -29.69
N VAL A 17 10.98 -2.00 -28.71
CA VAL A 17 10.73 -1.38 -27.40
C VAL A 17 11.83 -1.75 -26.41
N ARG A 18 12.32 -0.78 -25.62
CA ARG A 18 13.27 -1.03 -24.52
C ARG A 18 12.56 -1.73 -23.35
N PRO A 19 12.95 -2.95 -22.93
CA PRO A 19 12.31 -3.64 -21.80
C PRO A 19 12.57 -2.89 -20.49
N GLN A 20 11.56 -2.80 -19.64
CA GLN A 20 11.71 -2.24 -18.29
C GLN A 20 11.89 -3.36 -17.27
N ARG A 21 12.76 -3.11 -16.28
CA ARG A 21 13.03 -4.08 -15.21
C ARG A 21 11.75 -4.41 -14.44
N GLY A 22 11.41 -5.69 -14.37
CA GLY A 22 10.27 -6.19 -13.58
C GLY A 22 8.88 -5.85 -14.14
N GLU A 23 8.80 -5.38 -15.39
CA GLU A 23 7.54 -5.07 -16.06
C GLU A 23 6.66 -6.31 -16.30
N GLY A 24 7.30 -7.48 -16.44
CA GLY A 24 6.67 -8.75 -16.77
C GLY A 24 6.31 -8.89 -18.26
N ALA A 25 6.20 -10.13 -18.73
CA ALA A 25 5.95 -10.44 -20.13
C ALA A 25 4.64 -9.82 -20.66
N ALA A 26 3.55 -9.90 -19.89
CA ALA A 26 2.23 -9.44 -20.33
C ALA A 26 2.17 -7.93 -20.60
N SER A 27 2.78 -7.13 -19.72
CA SER A 27 2.86 -5.67 -19.86
C SER A 27 3.79 -5.28 -21.00
N PHE A 28 4.95 -5.95 -21.09
CA PHE A 28 5.91 -5.75 -22.18
C PHE A 28 5.28 -6.03 -23.55
N ILE A 29 4.54 -7.14 -23.71
CA ILE A 29 3.82 -7.47 -24.95
C ILE A 29 2.80 -6.38 -25.29
N THR A 30 2.07 -5.84 -24.31
CA THR A 30 1.10 -4.76 -24.55
C THR A 30 1.80 -3.51 -25.11
N ARG A 31 2.94 -3.10 -24.54
CA ARG A 31 3.69 -1.95 -25.07
C ARG A 31 4.33 -2.23 -26.43
N LEU A 32 4.83 -3.45 -26.62
CA LEU A 32 5.41 -3.89 -27.90
C LEU A 32 4.36 -3.84 -29.01
N ALA A 33 3.13 -4.29 -28.72
CA ALA A 33 2.00 -4.19 -29.65
C ALA A 33 1.67 -2.73 -29.96
N GLN A 34 1.54 -1.88 -28.93
CA GLN A 34 1.24 -0.46 -29.09
C GLN A 34 2.29 0.27 -29.95
N ALA A 35 3.58 0.00 -29.74
CA ALA A 35 4.67 0.62 -30.51
C ALA A 35 4.66 0.20 -31.99
N ASN A 36 4.07 -0.96 -32.32
CA ASN A 36 3.95 -1.47 -33.68
C ASN A 36 2.53 -1.29 -34.26
N HIS A 37 1.68 -0.49 -33.62
CA HIS A 37 0.29 -0.26 -34.01
C HIS A 37 -0.55 -1.55 -34.15
N LEU A 38 -0.24 -2.58 -33.34
CA LEU A 38 -0.97 -3.84 -33.29
C LEU A 38 -1.92 -3.88 -32.08
N PRO A 39 -3.10 -4.53 -32.19
CA PRO A 39 -3.91 -4.85 -31.02
C PRO A 39 -3.16 -5.77 -30.04
N PRO A 40 -3.11 -5.48 -28.73
CA PRO A 40 -2.41 -6.33 -27.77
C PRO A 40 -2.90 -7.79 -27.72
N ALA A 41 -4.21 -8.00 -27.93
CA ALA A 41 -4.79 -9.34 -28.00
C ALA A 41 -4.28 -10.13 -29.22
N TYR A 42 -4.13 -9.46 -30.37
CA TYR A 42 -3.61 -10.05 -31.59
C TYR A 42 -2.16 -10.50 -31.41
N LEU A 43 -1.29 -9.60 -30.93
CA LEU A 43 0.12 -9.95 -30.72
C LEU A 43 0.28 -11.08 -29.69
N ARG A 44 -0.52 -11.10 -28.62
CA ARG A 44 -0.51 -12.22 -27.67
C ARG A 44 -0.85 -13.55 -28.34
N LYS A 45 -1.89 -13.58 -29.18
CA LYS A 45 -2.30 -14.78 -29.94
C LYS A 45 -1.23 -15.23 -30.94
N TYR A 46 -0.50 -14.29 -31.56
CA TYR A 46 0.59 -14.60 -32.47
C TYR A 46 1.84 -15.17 -31.76
N LEU A 47 2.10 -14.72 -30.53
CA LEU A 47 3.20 -15.17 -29.69
C LEU A 47 2.91 -16.47 -28.93
N THR A 48 1.68 -16.98 -28.98
CA THR A 48 1.35 -18.33 -28.50
C THR A 48 1.65 -19.36 -29.57
N GLU A 49 2.21 -20.51 -29.16
CA GLU A 49 2.58 -21.60 -30.06
C GLU A 49 1.36 -22.22 -30.75
N PRO A 50 1.34 -22.38 -32.08
CA PRO A 50 0.36 -23.21 -32.77
C PRO A 50 0.47 -24.66 -32.27
N PRO A 51 -0.63 -25.39 -32.07
CA PRO A 51 -2.02 -25.11 -32.46
C PRO A 51 -2.83 -24.30 -31.44
N LEU A 52 -2.26 -23.99 -30.27
CA LEU A 52 -2.98 -23.46 -29.11
C LEU A 52 -2.95 -21.93 -29.07
N HIS A 53 -3.85 -21.31 -29.83
CA HIS A 53 -4.08 -19.85 -29.82
C HIS A 53 -4.61 -19.28 -28.49
N ARG A 54 -4.78 -20.10 -27.45
CA ARG A 54 -5.24 -19.73 -26.10
C ARG A 54 -4.18 -19.92 -25.00
N GLY A 55 -2.93 -20.15 -25.38
CA GLY A 55 -1.83 -20.42 -24.46
C GLY A 55 -1.23 -19.20 -23.76
N LYS A 56 -0.20 -19.44 -22.95
CA LYS A 56 0.71 -18.38 -22.47
C LYS A 56 1.75 -18.12 -23.57
N PRO A 57 2.06 -16.85 -23.90
CA PRO A 57 3.14 -16.54 -24.83
C PRO A 57 4.46 -17.18 -24.39
N THR A 58 5.16 -17.83 -25.32
CA THR A 58 6.44 -18.50 -25.01
C THR A 58 7.58 -17.50 -25.10
N TRP A 59 8.55 -17.61 -24.18
CA TRP A 59 9.68 -16.67 -24.12
C TRP A 59 10.53 -16.61 -25.41
N PRO A 60 10.84 -17.74 -26.09
CA PRO A 60 11.57 -17.71 -27.36
C PRO A 60 10.87 -16.86 -28.42
N ARG A 61 9.55 -16.98 -28.56
CA ARG A 61 8.77 -16.19 -29.54
C ARG A 61 8.73 -14.70 -29.19
N ILE A 62 8.62 -14.35 -27.91
CA ILE A 62 8.69 -12.95 -27.45
C ILE A 62 10.07 -12.35 -27.79
N ALA A 63 11.15 -13.10 -27.51
CA ALA A 63 12.52 -12.67 -27.77
C ALA A 63 12.79 -12.51 -29.28
N ALA A 64 12.34 -13.46 -30.10
CA ALA A 64 12.42 -13.42 -31.55
C ALA A 64 11.66 -12.22 -32.13
N ALA A 65 10.39 -12.01 -31.75
CA ALA A 65 9.58 -10.87 -32.20
C ALA A 65 10.19 -9.52 -31.80
N ALA A 66 10.77 -9.43 -30.60
CA ALA A 66 11.43 -8.22 -30.10
C ALA A 66 12.84 -8.01 -30.68
N GLY A 67 13.41 -9.02 -31.37
CA GLY A 67 14.78 -9.02 -31.87
C GLY A 67 15.81 -8.86 -30.75
N ARG A 68 15.66 -9.58 -29.64
CA ARG A 68 16.56 -9.55 -28.47
C ARG A 68 16.98 -10.96 -28.07
N ASP A 69 18.09 -11.06 -27.35
CA ASP A 69 18.51 -12.31 -26.71
C ASP A 69 17.48 -12.79 -25.67
N LEU A 70 17.25 -14.10 -25.65
CA LEU A 70 16.27 -14.75 -24.77
C LEU A 70 16.61 -14.56 -23.30
N THR A 71 17.88 -14.81 -22.94
CA THR A 71 18.34 -14.82 -21.56
C THR A 71 18.33 -13.41 -20.98
N ASP A 72 18.79 -12.43 -21.75
CA ASP A 72 18.74 -11.02 -21.37
C ASP A 72 17.32 -10.52 -21.17
N LEU A 73 16.42 -10.86 -22.10
CA LEU A 73 15.03 -10.41 -22.04
C LEU A 73 14.31 -11.00 -20.82
N GLN A 74 14.51 -12.30 -20.57
CA GLN A 74 13.98 -12.96 -19.38
C GLN A 74 14.54 -12.34 -18.09
N LEU A 75 15.86 -12.10 -18.03
CA LEU A 75 16.50 -11.49 -16.87
C LEU A 75 15.90 -10.11 -16.60
N ILE A 76 15.78 -9.24 -17.60
CA ILE A 76 15.25 -7.88 -17.41
C ILE A 76 13.77 -7.93 -16.99
N LEU A 77 12.94 -8.72 -17.67
CA LEU A 77 11.49 -8.71 -17.43
C LEU A 77 11.08 -9.43 -16.15
N ASN A 78 11.83 -10.45 -15.71
CA ASN A 78 11.54 -11.21 -14.48
C ASN A 78 12.24 -10.64 -13.25
N THR A 79 13.33 -9.89 -13.42
CA THR A 79 14.04 -9.27 -12.30
C THR A 79 13.34 -8.00 -11.87
N VAL A 80 12.68 -8.07 -10.72
CA VAL A 80 12.04 -6.93 -10.11
C VAL A 80 12.93 -6.42 -8.99
N GLU A 81 13.35 -5.16 -9.03
CA GLU A 81 14.18 -4.64 -7.94
C GLU A 81 13.35 -4.24 -6.72
N CYS A 82 13.89 -4.51 -5.53
CA CYS A 82 13.32 -4.00 -4.31
C CYS A 82 13.43 -2.47 -4.29
N LYS A 83 12.29 -1.78 -4.18
CA LYS A 83 12.27 -0.30 -4.12
C LYS A 83 13.05 0.33 -2.96
N GLU A 84 13.42 -0.46 -1.95
CA GLU A 84 14.05 0.03 -0.72
C GLU A 84 15.54 -0.26 -0.63
N CYS A 85 16.01 -1.36 -1.23
CA CYS A 85 17.41 -1.76 -1.18
C CYS A 85 18.02 -2.07 -2.57
N GLY A 86 17.25 -1.98 -3.65
CA GLY A 86 17.70 -2.32 -5.00
C GLY A 86 17.90 -3.82 -5.27
N ALA A 87 17.83 -4.69 -4.25
CA ALA A 87 18.08 -6.11 -4.41
C ALA A 87 17.13 -6.75 -5.44
N PRO A 88 17.63 -7.64 -6.32
CA PRO A 88 16.80 -8.34 -7.28
C PRO A 88 15.81 -9.28 -6.57
N ILE A 89 14.54 -9.21 -6.96
CA ILE A 89 13.44 -10.05 -6.51
C ILE A 89 12.97 -10.84 -7.72
N GLN A 90 12.91 -12.17 -7.60
CA GLN A 90 12.29 -13.00 -8.61
C GLN A 90 10.78 -12.72 -8.65
N ALA A 91 10.25 -12.35 -9.80
CA ALA A 91 8.82 -12.19 -10.04
C ALA A 91 8.10 -13.55 -9.91
N LYS A 92 7.76 -13.96 -8.68
CA LYS A 92 6.79 -15.04 -8.45
C LYS A 92 5.48 -14.67 -9.15
N SER A 93 4.83 -15.64 -9.79
CA SER A 93 3.64 -15.50 -10.65
C SER A 93 2.37 -14.87 -10.00
N MET A 94 2.46 -14.35 -8.78
CA MET A 94 1.33 -13.90 -7.95
C MET A 94 1.23 -12.38 -7.75
N PHE A 95 1.97 -11.57 -8.50
CA PHE A 95 2.02 -10.14 -8.21
C PHE A 95 0.93 -9.34 -8.94
N GLY A 96 -0.17 -9.09 -8.22
CA GLY A 96 -0.97 -7.87 -8.39
C GLY A 96 -0.19 -6.61 -7.98
N PRO A 97 -0.83 -5.42 -7.90
CA PRO A 97 -0.20 -4.10 -7.70
C PRO A 97 0.42 -3.88 -6.30
N LYS A 98 0.85 -4.94 -5.61
CA LYS A 98 1.43 -4.84 -4.26
C LYS A 98 2.85 -4.28 -4.32
N PRO A 99 3.22 -3.47 -3.31
CA PRO A 99 4.56 -2.89 -3.20
C PRO A 99 5.66 -3.96 -3.10
N LEU A 100 6.54 -3.98 -4.10
CA LEU A 100 7.69 -4.89 -4.23
C LEU A 100 8.75 -4.57 -3.17
N THR A 101 8.81 -5.40 -2.13
CA THR A 101 9.83 -5.36 -1.08
C THR A 101 10.39 -6.77 -0.92
N CYS A 102 11.72 -6.94 -0.97
CA CYS A 102 12.36 -8.26 -0.99
C CYS A 102 12.22 -8.99 0.36
N SER A 103 12.20 -8.24 1.46
CA SER A 103 12.23 -8.78 2.82
C SER A 103 11.28 -8.05 3.75
N ARG A 104 11.03 -8.65 4.92
CA ARG A 104 10.30 -8.00 6.02
C ARG A 104 11.00 -6.71 6.47
N ALA A 105 12.34 -6.68 6.47
CA ALA A 105 13.13 -5.51 6.82
C ALA A 105 12.90 -4.35 5.83
N CYS A 106 12.96 -4.62 4.52
CA CYS A 106 12.66 -3.63 3.48
C CYS A 106 11.21 -3.15 3.56
N ARG A 107 10.25 -4.05 3.83
CA ARG A 107 8.86 -3.66 4.06
C ARG A 107 8.70 -2.74 5.27
N GLN A 108 9.40 -3.01 6.37
CA GLN A 108 9.41 -2.16 7.55
C GLN A 108 10.11 -0.82 7.29
N LYS A 109 11.23 -0.80 6.57
CA LYS A 109 11.93 0.42 6.16
C LYS A 109 11.03 1.31 5.31
N ARG A 110 10.36 0.73 4.30
CA ARG A 110 9.34 1.42 3.49
C ARG A 110 8.20 1.97 4.33
N TYR A 111 7.70 1.16 5.25
CA TYR A 111 6.62 1.54 6.14
C TYR A 111 7.05 2.74 7.01
N ARG A 112 8.23 2.68 7.63
CA ARG A 112 8.82 3.78 8.40
C ARG A 112 9.04 5.04 7.54
N LYS A 113 9.44 4.89 6.27
CA LYS A 113 9.60 6.03 5.35
C LYS A 113 8.25 6.67 4.99
N ARG A 114 7.19 5.87 4.84
CA ARG A 114 5.82 6.35 4.57
C ARG A 114 5.14 6.92 5.82
N TYR A 115 5.51 6.42 6.98
CA TYR A 115 4.98 6.80 8.29
C TYR A 115 6.18 7.11 9.21
N PRO A 116 6.84 8.26 9.00
CA PRO A 116 8.03 8.64 9.77
C PRO A 116 7.70 8.60 11.26
N ALA A 117 8.55 7.91 12.03
CA ALA A 117 8.32 7.67 13.45
C ALA A 117 8.43 8.95 14.32
N SER A 118 8.82 10.07 13.74
CA SER A 118 8.82 11.39 14.39
C SER A 118 7.51 12.16 14.14
N GLU A 119 6.75 11.80 13.11
CA GLU A 119 5.47 12.40 12.75
C GLU A 119 4.30 11.48 13.14
N TRP A 120 4.43 10.72 14.23
CA TRP A 120 3.24 10.22 14.91
C TRP A 120 2.46 11.45 15.33
N ARG A 121 1.40 11.73 14.57
CA ARG A 121 0.51 12.88 14.75
C ARG A 121 0.26 13.05 16.24
N ARG A 122 0.87 14.08 16.82
CA ARG A 122 0.45 14.58 18.12
C ARG A 122 -0.93 15.15 17.85
N GLU A 123 -1.93 14.29 17.91
CA GLU A 123 -3.31 14.71 17.83
C GLU A 123 -3.73 15.13 19.23
N PRO A 124 -4.41 16.29 19.37
CA PRO A 124 -5.00 16.66 20.64
C PRO A 124 -6.04 15.60 21.02
N CYS A 125 -6.08 15.24 22.30
CA CYS A 125 -7.11 14.36 22.81
C CYS A 125 -8.48 14.99 22.55
N ARG A 126 -9.43 14.21 22.02
CA ARG A 126 -10.79 14.72 21.71
C ARG A 126 -11.60 15.20 22.92
N ILE A 127 -11.20 14.79 24.13
CA ILE A 127 -11.91 15.13 25.37
C ILE A 127 -11.21 16.28 26.08
N CYS A 128 -9.90 16.20 26.31
CA CYS A 128 -9.16 17.18 27.11
C CYS A 128 -8.18 18.06 26.33
N GLY A 129 -8.10 17.93 24.99
CA GLY A 129 -7.23 18.73 24.13
C GLY A 129 -5.73 18.42 24.22
N LYS A 130 -5.26 17.69 25.25
CA LYS A 130 -3.82 17.41 25.45
C LYS A 130 -3.21 16.66 24.27
N LEU A 131 -2.08 17.15 23.75
CA LEU A 131 -1.32 16.49 22.70
C LEU A 131 -0.80 15.14 23.20
N MET A 132 -1.05 14.08 22.44
CA MET A 132 -0.65 12.73 22.82
C MET A 132 0.00 11.97 21.66
N LYS A 133 0.86 11.00 22.00
CA LYS A 133 1.40 10.05 21.03
C LYS A 133 0.34 8.97 20.76
N MET A 134 -0.13 8.88 19.51
CA MET A 134 -1.02 7.81 19.07
C MET A 134 -0.27 6.47 19.00
N GLN A 135 -0.72 5.45 19.74
CA GLN A 135 -0.13 4.11 19.64
C GLN A 135 -0.61 3.38 18.37
N ILE A 136 0.24 2.51 17.82
CA ILE A 136 -0.10 1.69 16.64
C ILE A 136 -1.32 0.82 16.96
N GLY A 137 -2.38 0.95 16.16
CA GLY A 137 -3.65 0.24 16.35
C GLY A 137 -4.70 1.00 17.19
N GLN A 138 -4.32 2.11 17.83
CA GLN A 138 -5.25 2.96 18.54
C GLN A 138 -6.07 3.77 17.52
N ARG A 139 -7.34 3.42 17.34
CA ARG A 139 -8.23 4.07 16.36
C ARG A 139 -8.78 5.43 16.81
N ARG A 140 -8.64 5.78 18.09
CA ARG A 140 -9.22 6.99 18.68
C ARG A 140 -8.16 7.76 19.47
N PRO A 141 -8.03 9.08 19.27
CA PRO A 141 -7.09 9.92 20.00
C PRO A 141 -7.63 10.25 21.40
N LEU A 142 -7.43 9.34 22.35
CA LEU A 142 -7.82 9.47 23.76
C LEU A 142 -6.62 9.20 24.66
N CYS A 143 -6.19 10.22 25.43
CA CYS A 143 -4.89 10.25 26.09
C CYS A 143 -4.82 9.37 27.35
N SER A 144 -5.93 9.24 28.08
CA SER A 144 -5.99 8.54 29.37
C SER A 144 -7.20 7.60 29.45
N SER A 145 -7.17 6.69 30.42
CA SER A 145 -8.33 5.85 30.78
C SER A 145 -9.53 6.70 31.18
N ALA A 146 -9.31 7.83 31.88
CA ALA A 146 -10.35 8.80 32.22
C ALA A 146 -11.03 9.36 30.97
N CYS A 147 -10.27 9.89 30.00
CA CYS A 147 -10.85 10.38 28.75
C CYS A 147 -11.56 9.27 27.94
N ARG A 148 -11.11 8.01 28.06
CA ARG A 148 -11.83 6.86 27.46
C ARG A 148 -13.17 6.61 28.13
N ARG A 149 -13.23 6.71 29.46
CA ARG A 149 -14.48 6.59 30.24
C ARG A 149 -15.43 7.72 29.88
N THR A 150 -14.98 8.97 29.82
CA THR A 150 -15.80 10.12 29.40
C THR A 150 -16.36 9.91 27.98
N ALA A 151 -15.50 9.57 27.01
CA ALA A 151 -15.94 9.32 25.63
C ALA A 151 -16.87 8.09 25.48
N TYR A 152 -16.84 7.17 26.45
CA TYR A 152 -17.79 6.05 26.52
C TYR A 152 -19.14 6.51 27.07
N LEU A 153 -19.14 7.27 28.17
CA LEU A 153 -20.35 7.83 28.78
C LEU A 153 -21.09 8.76 27.82
N GLU A 154 -20.39 9.69 27.15
CA GLU A 154 -20.98 10.56 26.11
C GLU A 154 -21.64 9.75 24.99
N ARG A 155 -21.07 8.59 24.63
CA ARG A 155 -21.67 7.72 23.61
C ARG A 155 -22.90 7.00 24.12
N GLN A 156 -22.92 6.61 25.41
CA GLN A 156 -24.11 6.02 26.01
C GLN A 156 -25.23 7.05 26.12
N GLN A 157 -24.92 8.27 26.56
CA GLN A 157 -25.89 9.37 26.60
C GLN A 157 -26.44 9.68 25.20
N ARG A 158 -25.59 9.82 24.18
CA ARG A 158 -26.07 9.99 22.78
C ARG A 158 -26.94 8.83 22.29
N LYS A 159 -26.68 7.60 22.74
CA LYS A 159 -27.55 6.46 22.39
C LYS A 159 -28.90 6.54 23.09
N GLN A 160 -28.92 6.94 24.36
CA GLN A 160 -30.15 7.15 25.13
C GLN A 160 -30.98 8.28 24.51
N GLN A 161 -30.38 9.44 24.25
CA GLN A 161 -31.04 10.56 23.56
C GLN A 161 -31.61 10.14 22.19
N VAL A 162 -30.86 9.39 21.38
CA VAL A 162 -31.38 8.90 20.08
C VAL A 162 -32.52 7.91 20.28
N ALA A 163 -32.50 7.10 21.33
CA ALA A 163 -33.59 6.18 21.65
C ALA A 163 -34.84 6.92 22.13
N GLU A 164 -34.70 7.92 23.00
CA GLU A 164 -35.78 8.78 23.49
C GLU A 164 -36.41 9.63 22.37
N VAL A 165 -35.59 10.20 21.49
CA VAL A 165 -36.11 10.89 20.30
C VAL A 165 -36.85 9.90 19.42
N SER A 166 -36.34 8.67 19.26
CA SER A 166 -37.03 7.65 18.46
C SER A 166 -38.36 7.22 19.07
N SER A 167 -38.48 7.11 20.41
CA SER A 167 -39.75 6.78 21.08
C SER A 167 -40.75 7.94 21.04
N ASN A 168 -40.28 9.18 21.11
CA ASN A 168 -41.18 10.35 21.04
C ASN A 168 -41.65 10.65 19.60
N THR A 169 -41.00 10.08 18.59
CA THR A 169 -41.39 10.22 17.17
C THR A 169 -42.29 9.05 16.69
N GLU A 170 -42.92 8.30 17.60
CA GLU A 170 -43.87 7.24 17.25
C GLU A 170 -45.22 7.75 16.71
N GLY A 171 -45.36 9.07 16.47
CA GLY A 171 -46.60 9.71 16.01
C GLY A 171 -46.77 9.92 14.51
N ASP A 172 -45.72 10.19 13.72
CA ASP A 172 -45.94 10.69 12.34
C ASP A 172 -44.92 10.18 11.32
N SER A 173 -45.44 9.41 10.36
CA SER A 173 -44.84 9.03 9.08
C SER A 173 -43.66 8.03 9.07
N PRO A 174 -43.73 6.96 8.25
CA PRO A 174 -42.63 6.02 8.07
C PRO A 174 -41.40 6.73 7.50
N PRO A 175 -40.18 6.35 7.92
CA PRO A 175 -38.97 7.01 7.47
C PRO A 175 -38.85 6.94 5.94
N ALA A 176 -38.69 8.10 5.31
CA ALA A 176 -38.51 8.21 3.86
C ALA A 176 -37.10 7.81 3.41
N CYS A 177 -36.98 7.28 2.20
CA CYS A 177 -35.71 7.00 1.56
C CYS A 177 -34.99 8.32 1.24
N PRO A 178 -33.73 8.55 1.66
CA PRO A 178 -33.02 9.82 1.47
C PRO A 178 -32.61 10.10 0.01
N ILE A 179 -33.00 9.25 -0.94
CA ILE A 179 -32.63 9.37 -2.37
C ILE A 179 -33.84 9.60 -3.25
N CYS A 180 -34.98 8.98 -2.93
CA CYS A 180 -36.19 9.07 -3.74
C CYS A 180 -37.41 9.48 -2.92
N GLU A 181 -37.22 9.78 -1.63
CA GLU A 181 -38.24 10.20 -0.65
C GLU A 181 -39.39 9.19 -0.45
N GLY A 182 -39.40 8.07 -1.17
CA GLY A 182 -40.40 7.01 -1.00
C GLY A 182 -40.32 6.32 0.37
N PRO A 183 -41.47 5.82 0.87
CA PRO A 183 -41.56 5.20 2.20
C PRO A 183 -40.66 3.97 2.29
N LEU A 184 -39.92 3.84 3.39
CA LEU A 184 -39.19 2.62 3.70
C LEU A 184 -40.17 1.60 4.28
N ALA A 185 -40.17 0.38 3.74
CA ALA A 185 -40.97 -0.70 4.30
C ALA A 185 -40.65 -0.87 5.80
N PRO A 186 -41.67 -1.04 6.67
CA PRO A 186 -41.46 -1.25 8.09
C PRO A 186 -40.63 -2.52 8.26
N SER A 187 -39.34 -2.37 8.57
CA SER A 187 -38.44 -3.52 8.59
C SER A 187 -38.71 -4.32 9.86
N THR A 188 -39.35 -5.48 9.71
CA THR A 188 -39.64 -6.46 10.77
C THR A 188 -38.38 -7.04 11.43
N THR A 189 -37.20 -6.78 10.87
CA THR A 189 -35.91 -7.17 11.42
C THR A 189 -35.02 -5.95 11.54
N LYS A 190 -34.23 -5.86 12.62
CA LYS A 190 -33.29 -4.76 13.00
C LYS A 190 -32.25 -4.34 11.94
N SER A 191 -32.38 -4.80 10.71
CA SER A 191 -31.65 -4.35 9.53
C SER A 191 -31.98 -2.88 9.23
N ARG A 192 -31.14 -1.97 9.75
CA ARG A 192 -31.07 -0.53 9.41
C ARG A 192 -30.76 -0.29 7.92
N ARG A 193 -31.60 -0.76 6.99
CA ARG A 193 -31.52 -0.37 5.58
C ARG A 193 -31.94 1.08 5.49
N ARG A 194 -31.00 1.94 5.09
CA ARG A 194 -31.21 3.39 4.94
C ARG A 194 -31.75 3.78 3.57
N THR A 195 -32.14 2.83 2.72
CA THR A 195 -32.54 3.06 1.32
C THR A 195 -33.58 2.02 0.91
N CYS A 196 -34.61 2.42 0.16
CA CYS A 196 -35.74 1.57 -0.23
C CYS A 196 -35.36 0.47 -1.23
N SER A 197 -34.36 0.71 -2.09
CA SER A 197 -33.97 -0.21 -3.17
C SER A 197 -32.46 -0.29 -3.36
N GLN A 198 -32.01 -1.33 -4.07
CA GLN A 198 -30.61 -1.49 -4.49
C GLN A 198 -30.13 -0.29 -5.33
N ARG A 199 -31.00 0.29 -6.17
CA ARG A 199 -30.70 1.48 -6.97
C ARG A 199 -30.45 2.69 -6.07
N CYS A 200 -31.32 2.94 -5.10
CA CYS A 200 -31.11 4.01 -4.11
C CYS A 200 -29.84 3.78 -3.27
N ARG A 201 -29.52 2.52 -2.93
CA ARG A 201 -28.26 2.18 -2.24
C ARG A 201 -27.03 2.56 -3.06
N GLN A 202 -27.03 2.25 -4.36
CA GLN A 202 -25.93 2.62 -5.26
C GLN A 202 -25.83 4.14 -5.42
N SER A 203 -26.95 4.85 -5.56
CA SER A 203 -26.96 6.32 -5.61
C SER A 203 -26.42 6.93 -4.31
N ALA A 204 -26.88 6.48 -3.14
CA ALA A 204 -26.37 6.92 -1.85
C ALA A 204 -24.87 6.64 -1.68
N TYR A 205 -24.37 5.51 -2.21
CA TYR A 205 -22.95 5.23 -2.24
C TYR A 205 -22.18 6.24 -3.10
N ARG A 206 -22.66 6.49 -4.33
CA ARG A 206 -22.07 7.49 -5.24
C ARG A 206 -22.01 8.87 -4.55
N TRP A 207 -23.12 9.33 -3.99
CA TRP A 207 -23.18 10.62 -3.27
C TRP A 207 -22.19 10.72 -2.11
N ARG A 208 -21.92 9.63 -1.38
CA ARG A 208 -20.90 9.61 -0.30
C ARG A 208 -19.47 9.60 -0.84
N THR A 209 -19.22 8.90 -1.95
CA THR A 209 -17.87 8.78 -2.53
C THR A 209 -17.47 9.99 -3.38
N THR A 210 -18.45 10.64 -3.99
CA THR A 210 -18.29 11.90 -4.73
C THR A 210 -19.17 12.93 -4.04
N PRO A 211 -18.70 13.50 -2.90
CA PRO A 211 -19.42 14.62 -2.30
C PRO A 211 -19.60 15.69 -3.39
N PRO A 212 -20.80 16.31 -3.49
CA PRO A 212 -20.98 17.45 -4.37
C PRO A 212 -19.86 18.44 -4.03
N ARG A 213 -19.09 18.86 -5.04
CA ARG A 213 -18.09 19.90 -4.82
C ARG A 213 -18.84 21.05 -4.16
N PRO A 214 -18.40 21.55 -3.00
CA PRO A 214 -19.02 22.73 -2.42
C PRO A 214 -19.11 23.79 -3.52
N PRO A 215 -20.23 24.54 -3.62
CA PRO A 215 -20.34 25.62 -4.59
C PRO A 215 -19.06 26.43 -4.47
N ARG A 216 -18.34 26.51 -5.58
CA ARG A 216 -17.04 27.16 -5.59
C ARG A 216 -17.32 28.58 -5.08
N PRO A 217 -16.68 29.03 -3.98
CA PRO A 217 -16.90 30.40 -3.52
C PRO A 217 -16.68 31.32 -4.73
N PRO A 218 -17.47 32.41 -4.85
CA PRO A 218 -17.29 33.36 -5.93
C PRO A 218 -15.81 33.67 -5.99
N ALA A 219 -15.22 33.42 -7.17
CA ALA A 219 -13.78 33.53 -7.31
C ALA A 219 -13.39 34.91 -6.76
N PRO A 220 -12.43 35.00 -5.82
CA PRO A 220 -11.98 36.32 -5.37
C PRO A 220 -11.62 37.14 -6.61
N PRO A 221 -11.88 38.47 -6.61
CA PRO A 221 -11.57 39.33 -7.75
C PRO A 221 -10.18 38.94 -8.23
N ARG A 222 -10.12 38.42 -9.46
CA ARG A 222 -8.90 37.82 -9.98
C ARG A 222 -7.84 38.92 -9.90
N LYS A 223 -6.87 38.76 -9.00
CA LYS A 223 -5.60 39.48 -9.14
C LYS A 223 -5.20 39.27 -10.61
N PRO A 224 -4.92 40.33 -11.38
CA PRO A 224 -4.59 40.21 -12.79
C PRO A 224 -3.56 39.09 -12.88
N ALA A 225 -3.87 38.07 -13.69
CA ALA A 225 -3.06 36.87 -13.75
C ALA A 225 -1.62 37.34 -13.97
N PRO A 226 -0.66 36.99 -13.09
CA PRO A 226 0.69 37.50 -13.20
C PRO A 226 1.13 37.24 -14.64
N THR A 227 1.52 38.32 -15.31
CA THR A 227 1.98 38.27 -16.70
C THR A 227 3.02 37.16 -16.77
N PRO A 228 2.91 36.24 -17.74
CA PRO A 228 3.87 35.15 -17.85
C PRO A 228 5.26 35.77 -17.91
N ALA A 229 6.12 35.41 -16.94
CA ALA A 229 7.51 35.89 -16.92
C ALA A 229 8.10 35.60 -18.30
N ARG A 230 8.53 36.66 -19.00
CA ARG A 230 9.13 36.53 -20.34
C ARG A 230 10.59 36.08 -20.27
N THR A 231 11.17 36.12 -19.07
CA THR A 231 12.58 35.82 -18.80
C THR A 231 12.69 34.63 -17.84
N CYS A 232 13.80 33.90 -17.96
CA CYS A 232 14.13 32.80 -17.09
C CYS A 232 14.44 33.32 -15.67
N GLU A 233 13.82 32.75 -14.63
CA GLU A 233 14.01 33.14 -13.21
C GLU A 233 15.45 32.92 -12.67
N ILE A 234 16.39 32.43 -13.49
CA ILE A 234 17.72 31.97 -13.05
C ILE A 234 18.86 32.62 -13.83
N CYS A 235 18.70 32.80 -15.14
CA CYS A 235 19.72 33.42 -15.99
C CYS A 235 19.21 34.64 -16.73
N GLU A 236 17.96 35.06 -16.47
CA GLU A 236 17.30 36.23 -17.04
C GLU A 236 17.14 36.23 -18.58
N GLN A 237 17.61 35.18 -19.26
CA GLN A 237 17.46 35.02 -20.69
C GLN A 237 15.97 34.87 -21.09
N PRO A 238 15.57 35.41 -22.26
CA PRO A 238 14.21 35.29 -22.75
C PRO A 238 13.82 33.82 -22.90
N LEU A 239 12.61 33.47 -22.44
CA LEU A 239 12.10 32.12 -22.57
C LEU A 239 11.67 31.89 -24.02
N PRO A 240 12.07 30.76 -24.66
CA PRO A 240 11.61 30.45 -25.99
C PRO A 240 10.07 30.31 -25.97
N PRO A 241 9.36 30.74 -27.03
CA PRO A 241 7.92 30.62 -27.12
C PRO A 241 7.53 29.14 -26.94
N GLY A 242 6.88 28.84 -25.81
CA GLY A 242 6.54 27.47 -25.46
C GLY A 242 5.33 26.99 -26.26
N HIS A 243 5.42 25.79 -26.85
CA HIS A 243 4.26 25.10 -27.41
C HIS A 243 3.34 24.64 -26.26
N GLY A 244 2.28 25.42 -25.99
CA GLY A 244 1.17 25.05 -25.12
C GLY A 244 1.06 25.85 -23.82
N ARG A 245 -0.03 25.61 -23.07
CA ARG A 245 -0.42 26.33 -21.83
C ARG A 245 0.53 26.12 -20.63
N SER A 246 1.69 25.51 -20.83
CA SER A 246 2.66 25.25 -19.76
C SER A 246 3.51 26.50 -19.54
N ARG A 247 3.26 27.20 -18.42
CA ARG A 247 4.10 28.31 -17.95
C ARG A 247 5.48 27.77 -17.52
N ARG A 248 6.42 27.68 -18.46
CA ARG A 248 7.83 27.37 -18.12
C ARG A 248 8.40 28.56 -17.37
N ARG A 249 9.08 28.29 -16.25
CA ARG A 249 9.81 29.30 -15.44
C ARG A 249 11.31 29.35 -15.75
N THR A 250 11.82 28.36 -16.49
CA THR A 250 13.24 28.18 -16.77
C THR A 250 13.47 27.86 -18.25
N CYS A 251 14.53 28.46 -18.83
CA CYS A 251 14.83 28.35 -20.27
C CYS A 251 15.39 26.97 -20.65
N SER A 252 16.11 26.32 -19.73
CA SER A 252 16.84 25.08 -19.99
C SER A 252 16.75 24.12 -18.80
N ALA A 253 17.10 22.85 -19.05
CA ALA A 253 17.20 21.84 -17.99
C ALA A 253 18.22 22.24 -16.91
N ARG A 254 19.33 22.90 -17.30
CA ARG A 254 20.36 23.40 -16.38
C ARG A 254 19.81 24.49 -15.44
N CYS A 255 19.05 25.46 -15.99
CA CYS A 255 18.38 26.47 -15.16
C CYS A 255 17.32 25.85 -14.25
N ARG A 256 16.59 24.83 -14.72
CA ARG A 256 15.64 24.08 -13.88
C ARG A 256 16.31 23.41 -12.69
N GLN A 257 17.48 22.79 -12.90
CA GLN A 257 18.25 22.19 -11.80
C GLN A 257 18.77 23.24 -10.81
N ARG A 258 19.25 24.39 -11.30
CA ARG A 258 19.65 25.52 -10.43
C ARG A 258 18.47 26.04 -9.61
N ALA A 259 17.31 26.26 -10.22
CA ALA A 259 16.09 26.68 -9.51
C ALA A 259 15.66 25.67 -8.43
N TYR A 260 15.84 24.38 -8.69
CA TYR A 260 15.56 23.34 -7.70
C TYR A 260 16.53 23.42 -6.51
N ARG A 261 17.84 23.56 -6.75
CA ARG A 261 18.85 23.70 -5.70
C ARG A 261 18.64 24.96 -4.87
N SER A 262 18.38 26.11 -5.49
CA SER A 262 18.12 27.36 -4.77
C SER A 262 16.85 27.28 -3.92
N SER A 263 15.80 26.61 -4.41
CA SER A 263 14.58 26.36 -3.63
C SER A 263 14.82 25.42 -2.45
N GLU A 264 15.70 24.43 -2.61
CA GLU A 264 16.10 23.50 -1.57
C GLU A 264 16.94 24.19 -0.48
N GLU A 265 17.89 25.04 -0.88
CA GLU A 265 18.69 25.89 0.01
C GLU A 265 17.81 26.89 0.78
N GLN A 266 16.87 27.57 0.12
CA GLN A 266 15.91 28.47 0.79
C GLN A 266 15.05 27.73 1.82
N ARG A 267 14.60 26.50 1.50
CA ARG A 267 13.87 25.67 2.46
C ARG A 267 14.75 25.24 3.61
N ALA A 268 16.02 24.92 3.37
CA ALA A 268 16.96 24.58 4.43
C ALA A 268 17.21 25.78 5.36
N GLN A 269 17.35 26.99 4.81
CA GLN A 269 17.49 28.23 5.57
C GLN A 269 16.22 28.57 6.38
N GLN A 270 15.03 28.40 5.79
CA GLN A 270 13.76 28.60 6.51
C GLN A 270 13.47 27.51 7.56
N ALA A 271 13.98 26.30 7.35
CA ALA A 271 13.82 25.18 8.26
C ALA A 271 14.87 25.16 9.38
N ALA A 272 15.94 25.97 9.27
CA ALA A 272 16.88 26.17 10.36
C ALA A 272 16.13 26.88 11.49
N PRO A 273 15.88 26.21 12.64
CA PRO A 273 15.21 26.84 13.76
C PRO A 273 16.06 28.02 14.22
N ALA A 274 15.42 29.17 14.43
CA ALA A 274 16.05 30.34 15.03
C ALA A 274 16.82 29.88 16.29
N THR A 275 18.10 30.24 16.28
CA THR A 275 19.15 29.73 17.14
C THR A 275 18.74 29.74 18.61
N THR A 276 18.85 28.57 19.24
CA THR A 276 18.77 28.36 20.68
C THR A 276 20.01 29.02 21.35
N PRO A 277 19.88 29.67 22.52
CA PRO A 277 21.00 30.34 23.19
C PRO A 277 22.09 29.37 23.69
N SER A 278 23.28 29.93 23.90
CA SER A 278 24.61 29.36 24.14
C SER A 278 24.72 28.02 24.89
N PRO A 279 25.67 27.16 24.50
CA PRO A 279 25.94 25.89 25.17
C PRO A 279 26.67 26.09 26.50
N VAL A 280 26.12 25.50 27.56
CA VAL A 280 26.84 25.26 28.82
C VAL A 280 27.80 24.08 28.60
N PRO A 281 29.08 24.18 28.98
CA PRO A 281 30.03 23.09 28.81
C PRO A 281 29.72 21.94 29.78
N LEU A 282 29.60 20.71 29.25
CA LEU A 282 29.52 19.48 30.03
C LEU A 282 30.86 18.72 29.99
N PRO A 283 31.28 18.08 31.11
CA PRO A 283 32.53 17.36 31.22
C PRO A 283 32.50 15.97 30.56
N GLY A 284 33.71 15.48 30.26
CA GLY A 284 34.04 14.41 29.33
C GLY A 284 33.79 12.95 29.74
N PRO A 285 34.25 12.01 28.89
CA PRO A 285 33.69 10.66 28.75
C PRO A 285 34.38 9.62 29.64
N ALA A 286 33.58 8.72 30.24
CA ALA A 286 34.05 7.48 30.81
C ALA A 286 34.04 6.37 29.74
N ALA A 287 35.23 5.84 29.46
CA ALA A 287 35.46 4.68 28.62
C ALA A 287 34.91 3.40 29.26
N SER A 288 34.45 2.46 28.45
CA SER A 288 34.41 1.03 28.82
C SER A 288 34.41 0.13 27.58
N PRO A 289 34.93 -1.11 27.73
CA PRO A 289 35.64 -1.80 26.66
C PRO A 289 34.89 -3.02 26.10
N ASN A 290 35.45 -3.47 24.98
CA ASN A 290 35.26 -4.69 24.20
C ASN A 290 34.68 -5.92 24.92
N THR A 291 33.86 -6.68 24.18
CA THR A 291 33.77 -8.13 24.36
C THR A 291 33.67 -8.82 23.00
N ALA A 292 34.71 -9.58 22.68
CA ALA A 292 34.80 -10.50 21.56
C ALA A 292 34.41 -11.92 22.02
N GLY A 293 33.94 -12.76 21.09
CA GLY A 293 33.73 -14.20 21.27
C GLY A 293 32.78 -14.71 20.19
N ALA A 294 33.20 -15.34 19.09
CA ALA A 294 33.85 -16.64 18.89
C ALA A 294 32.85 -17.69 18.36
N ARG A 295 33.37 -18.49 17.42
CA ARG A 295 32.75 -19.44 16.47
C ARG A 295 32.10 -20.68 17.13
N ALA A 296 31.23 -21.37 16.37
CA ALA A 296 31.40 -22.82 16.09
C ALA A 296 30.42 -23.32 15.01
N ASP A 297 31.00 -23.94 13.97
CA ASP A 297 30.38 -24.84 13.01
C ASP A 297 30.10 -26.21 13.62
N ALA A 298 29.01 -26.88 13.21
CA ALA A 298 28.90 -28.35 13.26
C ALA A 298 27.83 -28.86 12.28
N LEU A 299 28.24 -29.75 11.39
CA LEU A 299 27.45 -30.48 10.39
C LEU A 299 27.14 -31.92 10.86
N ALA A 300 26.01 -32.44 10.34
CA ALA A 300 25.64 -33.86 10.08
C ALA A 300 25.02 -34.70 11.24
N PRO A 301 24.36 -35.86 10.96
CA PRO A 301 23.58 -36.28 9.78
C PRO A 301 22.15 -36.79 10.13
N ALA A 302 21.37 -37.07 9.07
CA ALA A 302 19.99 -37.56 9.12
C ALA A 302 19.87 -39.06 9.45
N ARG A 303 18.93 -39.40 10.34
CA ARG A 303 18.37 -40.75 10.52
C ARG A 303 16.86 -40.69 10.26
N ASN A 304 16.38 -41.57 9.37
CA ASN A 304 14.96 -41.80 9.10
C ASN A 304 14.39 -42.68 10.21
N GLU A 305 13.62 -42.08 11.10
CA GLU A 305 12.73 -42.79 12.04
C GLU A 305 11.27 -42.59 11.59
N PRO A 306 10.39 -43.60 11.75
CA PRO A 306 8.97 -43.46 11.47
C PRO A 306 8.35 -42.39 12.38
N LEU A 307 7.68 -41.39 11.80
CA LEU A 307 7.06 -40.28 12.53
C LEU A 307 5.95 -40.80 13.47
N GLU A 308 6.31 -41.06 14.73
CA GLU A 308 5.35 -41.04 15.82
C GLU A 308 4.83 -39.60 15.98
N THR A 309 3.52 -39.41 15.79
CA THR A 309 2.91 -38.10 16.02
C THR A 309 3.09 -37.68 17.48
N PRO A 310 3.75 -36.55 17.77
CA PRO A 310 4.02 -36.15 19.15
C PRO A 310 2.71 -35.93 19.92
N PRO A 311 2.59 -36.43 21.16
CA PRO A 311 1.40 -36.25 21.98
C PRO A 311 1.18 -34.77 22.28
N CYS A 312 -0.08 -34.41 22.53
CA CYS A 312 -0.46 -33.04 22.82
C CYS A 312 0.29 -32.50 24.06
N PRO A 313 1.10 -31.41 23.98
CA PRO A 313 2.01 -30.99 25.06
C PRO A 313 1.31 -30.45 26.32
N VAL A 314 -0.01 -30.39 26.32
CA VAL A 314 -0.83 -29.88 27.43
C VAL A 314 -1.61 -31.00 28.14
N CYS A 315 -1.92 -32.10 27.46
CA CYS A 315 -2.72 -33.18 28.05
C CYS A 315 -2.23 -34.60 27.74
N SER A 316 -1.10 -34.74 27.05
CA SER A 316 -0.46 -36.01 26.67
C SER A 316 -1.34 -36.99 25.89
N GLY A 317 -2.51 -36.56 25.41
CA GLY A 317 -3.47 -37.43 24.72
C GLY A 317 -3.16 -37.60 23.22
N PRO A 318 -3.61 -38.72 22.62
CA PRO A 318 -3.42 -39.00 21.19
C PRO A 318 -4.14 -37.96 20.33
N MET A 319 -3.48 -37.47 19.29
CA MET A 319 -4.05 -36.51 18.33
C MET A 319 -4.90 -37.28 17.31
N PRO A 320 -6.19 -36.98 17.13
CA PRO A 320 -7.02 -37.69 16.17
C PRO A 320 -6.49 -37.50 14.74
N GLU A 321 -6.51 -38.56 13.94
CA GLU A 321 -6.11 -38.54 12.52
C GLU A 321 -7.06 -37.64 11.73
N GLY A 322 -6.62 -36.41 11.47
CA GLY A 322 -7.40 -35.44 10.72
C GLY A 322 -7.35 -35.70 9.21
N SER A 323 -8.51 -35.63 8.56
CA SER A 323 -8.66 -35.56 7.10
C SER A 323 -7.72 -34.52 6.48
N ARG A 324 -7.03 -34.91 5.39
CA ARG A 324 -5.93 -34.18 4.71
C ARG A 324 -6.25 -32.73 4.29
N ARG A 325 -7.50 -32.26 4.39
CA ARG A 325 -7.89 -30.88 4.04
C ARG A 325 -7.95 -29.89 5.21
N SER A 326 -7.82 -30.33 6.47
CA SER A 326 -7.86 -29.42 7.63
C SER A 326 -6.47 -29.23 8.25
N GLN A 327 -5.79 -28.13 7.90
CA GLN A 327 -4.48 -27.75 8.46
C GLN A 327 -4.50 -27.30 9.94
N ARG A 328 -5.61 -27.46 10.66
CA ARG A 328 -5.68 -27.13 12.09
C ARG A 328 -6.15 -28.33 12.88
N ARG A 329 -5.20 -29.18 13.27
CA ARG A 329 -5.41 -30.21 14.30
C ARG A 329 -5.56 -29.50 15.63
N THR A 330 -6.71 -29.62 16.30
CA THR A 330 -6.85 -29.15 17.68
C THR A 330 -7.24 -30.29 18.59
N CYS A 331 -6.28 -30.66 19.44
CA CYS A 331 -6.44 -31.41 20.68
C CYS A 331 -7.63 -30.80 21.45
N SER A 332 -8.66 -31.62 21.72
CA SER A 332 -10.03 -31.34 22.22
C SER A 332 -10.37 -29.96 22.83
N GLN A 333 -11.65 -29.55 22.81
CA GLN A 333 -12.08 -28.26 23.40
C GLN A 333 -11.61 -28.04 24.86
N ARG A 334 -11.57 -29.11 25.68
CA ARG A 334 -11.03 -29.08 27.06
C ARG A 334 -9.55 -28.66 27.10
N CYS A 335 -8.74 -29.10 26.13
CA CYS A 335 -7.33 -28.77 26.08
C CYS A 335 -7.07 -27.30 25.73
N ARG A 336 -7.89 -26.72 24.82
CA ARG A 336 -7.83 -25.26 24.53
C ARG A 336 -8.10 -24.41 25.77
N GLN A 337 -9.05 -24.80 26.63
CA GLN A 337 -9.34 -24.08 27.87
C GLN A 337 -8.18 -24.15 28.89
N LYS A 338 -7.51 -25.31 29.04
CA LYS A 338 -6.33 -25.44 29.93
C LYS A 338 -5.16 -24.58 29.49
N ALA A 339 -4.85 -24.54 28.19
CA ALA A 339 -3.78 -23.69 27.64
C ALA A 339 -4.04 -22.19 27.88
N TYR A 340 -5.30 -21.76 27.76
CA TYR A 340 -5.69 -20.36 27.99
C TYR A 340 -5.56 -19.97 29.48
N ARG A 341 -5.89 -20.89 30.40
CA ARG A 341 -5.73 -20.67 31.84
C ARG A 341 -4.25 -20.60 32.26
N ARG A 342 -3.38 -21.49 31.75
CA ARG A 342 -1.93 -21.44 32.06
C ARG A 342 -1.28 -20.12 31.65
N ARG A 343 -1.61 -19.59 30.47
CA ARG A 343 -1.09 -18.28 30.01
C ARG A 343 -1.54 -17.09 30.87
N LYS A 344 -2.66 -17.21 31.59
CA LYS A 344 -3.14 -16.18 32.51
C LYS A 344 -2.43 -16.23 33.86
N ALA A 345 -1.86 -17.37 34.25
CA ALA A 345 -1.19 -17.56 35.54
C ALA A 345 0.31 -17.17 35.51
N THR A 346 0.96 -17.21 34.34
CA THR A 346 2.40 -16.93 34.20
C THR A 346 2.73 -15.50 33.77
N GLN A 347 1.92 -14.49 34.12
CA GLN A 347 2.38 -13.11 34.04
C GLN A 347 3.03 -12.71 35.37
N PRO A 348 4.36 -12.53 35.43
CA PRO A 348 5.03 -12.05 36.63
C PRO A 348 4.69 -10.56 36.89
N ARG A 349 4.74 -10.18 38.17
CA ARG A 349 4.70 -8.78 38.62
C ARG A 349 5.98 -8.05 38.24
#